data_AF-A0A353KX11-F1
#
_entry.id   AF-A0A353KX11-F1
#
_cell.length_a   1.000
_cell.length_b   1.000
_cell.length_c   1.000
_cell.angle_alpha   90.00
_cell.angle_beta   90.00
_cell.angle_gamma   90.00
#
_symmetry.space_group_name_H-M   'P 1'
#
loop_
_entity.id
_entity.type
_entity.pdbx_description
1 polymer ?
#
loop_
_entity_poly.entity_id
_entity_poly.type
_entity_poly.pdbx_seq_one_letter_code
_entity_poly.pdbx_strand_id
1 'polypeptide(L)'
;MKKSIIFVAALAIISAFSSCKEENILAPSDRISSVKYAIGESEYNDAYENRSSESSDPFVLDGIVQNGNLLNITVSYSGGCEEHTFDFIWDGVVTNSEDNSPEVNFIIQHNANGDACEAWITEVIIIDLTDLSDSIYYPDINIDIYNGGSSDDSLYYGGGCDPYVPFEITESETCNMTVVAENVICGNGLWENMWFAIENGETVVDDSSNVYTFNYYLQPLGLDESLQGFTPIAGKKYSIGVVTADPTEYPEYYDDVICMAYVGPSIPVKIMCITEIE
;
A
#
# COMPACT_ATOMS: atom_id res chain seq x y z
N MET A 1 -6.39 31.37 -78.34
CA MET A 1 -6.95 32.18 -77.24
C MET A 1 -8.13 31.45 -76.63
N LYS A 2 -8.28 31.59 -75.31
CA LYS A 2 -9.30 31.02 -74.40
C LYS A 2 -8.96 29.66 -73.78
N LYS A 3 -8.65 29.77 -72.49
CA LYS A 3 -8.49 28.73 -71.47
C LYS A 3 -9.86 28.17 -71.08
N SER A 4 -9.94 26.85 -70.87
CA SER A 4 -10.94 26.15 -70.05
C SER A 4 -10.17 25.05 -69.32
N ILE A 5 -9.76 25.19 -68.07
CA ILE A 5 -10.51 25.05 -66.80
C ILE A 5 -11.21 23.67 -66.67
N ILE A 6 -10.40 22.68 -66.28
CA ILE A 6 -10.53 21.70 -65.17
C ILE A 6 -11.94 21.20 -64.78
N PHE A 7 -12.12 19.86 -64.78
CA PHE A 7 -12.77 19.13 -63.68
C PHE A 7 -12.21 17.69 -63.64
N VAL A 8 -11.22 17.45 -62.78
CA VAL A 8 -10.78 16.10 -62.41
C VAL A 8 -11.59 15.70 -61.18
N ALA A 9 -12.42 14.69 -61.33
CA ALA A 9 -13.17 14.08 -60.23
C ALA A 9 -12.21 13.28 -59.34
N ALA A 10 -11.79 13.87 -58.22
CA ALA A 10 -11.13 13.14 -57.15
C ALA A 10 -12.21 12.49 -56.28
N LEU A 11 -12.37 11.18 -56.44
CA LEU A 11 -13.22 10.33 -55.61
C LEU A 11 -12.52 10.12 -54.25
N ALA A 12 -12.77 11.01 -53.30
CA ALA A 12 -12.35 10.82 -51.91
C ALA A 12 -13.42 9.98 -51.21
N ILE A 13 -13.21 8.67 -51.14
CA ILE A 13 -13.96 7.79 -50.25
C ILE A 13 -13.44 8.08 -48.83
N ILE A 14 -14.22 8.85 -48.09
CA ILE A 14 -14.00 9.14 -46.68
C ILE A 14 -14.14 7.82 -45.91
N SER A 15 -13.00 7.25 -45.52
CA SER A 15 -12.96 6.21 -44.50
C SER A 15 -13.54 6.80 -43.22
N ALA A 16 -14.68 6.26 -42.78
CA ALA A 16 -15.25 6.52 -41.47
C ALA A 16 -14.28 5.99 -40.42
N PHE A 17 -13.37 6.85 -39.96
CA PHE A 17 -12.76 6.67 -38.65
C PHE A 17 -13.90 6.91 -37.66
N SER A 18 -14.39 5.81 -37.10
CA SER A 18 -15.03 5.80 -35.79
C SER A 18 -14.03 6.40 -34.81
N SER A 19 -14.06 7.72 -34.67
CA SER A 19 -13.47 8.41 -33.54
C SER A 19 -14.28 7.94 -32.35
N CYS A 20 -13.75 6.97 -31.60
CA CYS A 20 -14.15 6.77 -30.23
C CYS A 20 -14.02 8.15 -29.59
N LYS A 21 -15.17 8.72 -29.24
CA LYS A 21 -15.22 9.94 -28.46
C LYS A 21 -14.72 9.48 -27.10
N GLU A 22 -13.49 9.86 -26.79
CA GLU A 22 -12.95 9.78 -25.45
C GLU A 22 -14.01 10.42 -24.54
N GLU A 23 -14.65 9.60 -23.70
CA GLU A 23 -15.48 10.12 -22.65
C GLU A 23 -14.55 10.97 -21.80
N ASN A 24 -14.76 12.29 -21.82
CA ASN A 24 -14.17 13.17 -20.83
C ASN A 24 -14.71 12.67 -19.50
N ILE A 25 -13.93 11.82 -18.81
CA ILE A 25 -14.03 11.68 -17.37
C ILE A 25 -13.88 13.12 -16.88
N LEU A 26 -14.96 13.63 -16.30
CA LEU A 26 -15.04 14.96 -15.76
C LEU A 26 -13.76 15.21 -14.95
N ALA A 27 -13.06 16.31 -15.24
CA ALA A 27 -12.00 16.77 -14.35
C ALA A 27 -12.57 16.76 -12.93
N PRO A 28 -11.90 16.11 -11.95
CA PRO A 28 -12.33 16.15 -10.57
C PRO A 28 -12.64 17.61 -10.24
N SER A 29 -13.86 17.87 -9.82
CA SER A 29 -14.25 19.19 -9.32
C SER A 29 -13.16 19.65 -8.35
N ASP A 30 -12.62 20.85 -8.52
CA ASP A 30 -11.59 21.49 -7.65
C ASP A 30 -12.01 21.64 -6.17
N ARG A 31 -13.11 20.99 -5.75
CA ARG A 31 -13.55 20.88 -4.36
C ARG A 31 -12.76 19.76 -3.69
N ILE A 32 -11.66 20.15 -3.08
CA ILE A 32 -11.03 19.34 -2.04
C ILE A 32 -11.90 19.53 -0.79
N SER A 33 -12.67 18.51 -0.43
CA SER A 33 -13.41 18.54 0.84
C SER A 33 -12.43 18.54 2.00
N SER A 34 -12.74 19.30 3.05
CA SER A 34 -11.86 19.38 4.21
C SER A 34 -11.81 18.01 4.89
N VAL A 35 -10.64 17.38 4.86
CA VAL A 35 -10.36 16.13 5.57
C VAL A 35 -9.96 16.46 7.00
N LYS A 36 -10.61 15.83 7.99
CA LYS A 36 -10.06 15.77 9.35
C LYS A 36 -9.54 14.37 9.61
N TYR A 37 -8.33 14.26 10.12
CA TYR A 37 -7.77 12.99 10.56
C TYR A 37 -8.11 12.75 12.04
N ALA A 38 -8.66 11.59 12.33
CA ALA A 38 -8.68 11.02 13.68
C ALA A 38 -7.77 9.79 13.67
N ILE A 39 -6.77 9.77 14.53
CA ILE A 39 -5.79 8.69 14.63
C ILE A 39 -5.89 8.11 16.04
N GLY A 40 -6.22 6.82 16.12
CA GLY A 40 -6.29 6.09 17.38
C GLY A 40 -7.19 4.87 17.31
N GLU A 41 -6.73 3.76 17.89
CA GLU A 41 -7.45 2.48 17.97
C GLU A 41 -8.85 2.64 18.59
N SER A 42 -9.00 3.48 19.62
CA SER A 42 -10.28 3.67 20.29
C SER A 42 -11.30 4.36 19.40
N GLU A 43 -10.89 5.42 18.71
CA GLU A 43 -11.72 6.20 17.78
C GLU A 43 -12.11 5.34 16.57
N TYR A 44 -11.15 4.57 16.04
CA TYR A 44 -11.40 3.64 14.95
C TYR A 44 -12.42 2.57 15.32
N ASN A 45 -12.22 1.88 16.45
CA ASN A 45 -13.12 0.80 16.89
C ASN A 45 -14.54 1.32 17.16
N ASP A 46 -14.68 2.49 17.79
CA ASP A 46 -15.99 3.12 18.01
C ASP A 46 -16.67 3.47 16.67
N ALA A 47 -15.93 4.03 15.72
CA ALA A 47 -16.45 4.31 14.39
C ALA A 47 -16.83 3.04 13.62
N TYR A 48 -16.05 1.96 13.75
CA TYR A 48 -16.25 0.69 13.05
C TYR A 48 -17.50 -0.04 13.56
N GLU A 49 -17.65 -0.15 14.88
CA GLU A 49 -18.76 -0.85 15.51
C GLU A 49 -20.09 -0.12 15.30
N ASN A 50 -20.06 1.22 15.18
CA ASN A 50 -21.25 2.06 15.05
C ASN A 50 -21.55 2.47 13.59
N ARG A 51 -20.99 1.80 12.59
CA ARG A 51 -21.23 2.11 11.17
C ARG A 51 -22.72 2.08 10.83
N SER A 52 -23.32 3.24 10.61
CA SER A 52 -24.75 3.38 10.32
C SER A 52 -25.10 4.81 9.88
N SER A 53 -26.30 4.98 9.31
CA SER A 53 -26.82 6.30 8.96
C SER A 53 -27.06 7.23 10.16
N GLU A 54 -26.92 6.75 11.40
CA GLU A 54 -27.02 7.58 12.62
C GLU A 54 -25.67 8.22 13.00
N SER A 55 -24.55 7.60 12.59
CA SER A 55 -23.19 8.05 12.91
C SER A 55 -22.51 8.79 11.74
N SER A 56 -23.02 8.62 10.53
CA SER A 56 -22.53 9.29 9.32
C SER A 56 -23.67 9.53 8.36
N ASP A 57 -23.73 10.73 7.78
CA ASP A 57 -24.69 11.04 6.73
C ASP A 57 -24.42 10.14 5.49
N PRO A 58 -25.46 9.73 4.74
CA PRO A 58 -25.29 8.80 3.63
C PRO A 58 -24.36 9.33 2.54
N PHE A 59 -23.47 8.46 2.09
CA PHE A 59 -22.62 8.62 0.92
C PHE A 59 -22.28 7.24 0.35
N VAL A 60 -21.68 7.21 -0.83
CA VAL A 60 -21.22 5.99 -1.51
C VAL A 60 -19.73 6.12 -1.79
N LEU A 61 -18.99 5.05 -1.59
CA LEU A 61 -17.61 4.91 -2.04
C LEU A 61 -17.60 4.39 -3.49
N ASP A 62 -17.21 5.23 -4.45
CA ASP A 62 -17.28 4.89 -5.88
C ASP A 62 -15.98 4.32 -6.44
N GLY A 63 -14.84 4.70 -5.87
CA GLY A 63 -13.54 4.21 -6.33
C GLY A 63 -12.36 4.75 -5.54
N ILE A 64 -11.24 4.08 -5.70
CA ILE A 64 -9.99 4.37 -5.01
C ILE A 64 -8.83 4.21 -5.98
N VAL A 65 -7.92 5.19 -5.99
CA VAL A 65 -6.72 5.20 -6.84
C VAL A 65 -5.58 5.82 -6.05
N GLN A 66 -4.44 5.12 -5.98
CA GLN A 66 -3.22 5.69 -5.43
C GLN A 66 -2.33 6.28 -6.54
N ASN A 67 -1.81 7.48 -6.31
CA ASN A 67 -0.82 8.13 -7.17
C ASN A 67 0.38 8.56 -6.31
N GLY A 68 1.38 7.69 -6.20
CA GLY A 68 2.49 7.88 -5.26
C GLY A 68 1.98 7.89 -3.82
N ASN A 69 2.22 8.97 -3.08
CA ASN A 69 1.74 9.10 -1.71
C ASN A 69 0.31 9.64 -1.61
N LEU A 70 -0.33 9.99 -2.73
CA LEU A 70 -1.68 10.54 -2.71
C LEU A 70 -2.70 9.42 -2.95
N LEU A 71 -3.60 9.23 -1.99
CA LEU A 71 -4.75 8.36 -2.12
C LEU A 71 -5.96 9.17 -2.54
N ASN A 72 -6.47 8.90 -3.74
CA ASN A 72 -7.63 9.56 -4.31
C ASN A 72 -8.84 8.65 -4.16
N ILE A 73 -9.83 9.09 -3.39
CA ILE A 73 -11.05 8.34 -3.09
C ILE A 73 -12.21 9.09 -3.72
N THR A 74 -12.89 8.46 -4.66
CA THR A 74 -14.08 9.02 -5.30
C THR A 74 -15.29 8.67 -4.45
N VAL A 75 -16.05 9.68 -4.06
CA VAL A 75 -17.28 9.52 -3.27
C VAL A 75 -18.44 10.22 -3.95
N SER A 76 -19.65 9.70 -3.70
CA SER A 76 -20.89 10.37 -4.11
C SER A 76 -21.89 10.51 -2.97
N TYR A 77 -22.59 11.64 -2.93
CA TYR A 77 -23.59 11.95 -1.90
C TYR A 77 -24.65 12.95 -2.38
N SER A 78 -25.75 13.08 -1.64
CA SER A 78 -26.77 14.11 -1.87
C SER A 78 -26.46 15.40 -1.14
N GLY A 79 -26.61 16.57 -1.79
CA GLY A 79 -26.45 17.87 -1.14
C GLY A 79 -26.24 19.03 -2.13
N GLY A 80 -25.38 19.98 -1.74
CA GLY A 80 -24.81 21.02 -2.61
C GLY A 80 -25.12 22.46 -2.24
N CYS A 81 -25.83 22.67 -1.13
CA CYS A 81 -26.16 23.97 -0.61
C CYS A 81 -25.32 24.35 0.62
N GLU A 82 -24.91 23.36 1.41
CA GLU A 82 -24.01 23.54 2.54
C GLU A 82 -22.63 22.94 2.24
N GLU A 83 -21.68 23.21 3.14
CA GLU A 83 -20.37 22.56 3.10
C GLU A 83 -20.49 21.16 3.72
N HIS A 84 -19.93 20.17 3.03
CA HIS A 84 -19.88 18.79 3.51
C HIS A 84 -18.46 18.50 4.00
N THR A 85 -18.33 17.76 5.10
CA THR A 85 -17.02 17.38 5.65
C THR A 85 -16.88 15.87 5.72
N PHE A 86 -15.67 15.39 5.49
CA PHE A 86 -15.31 13.99 5.63
C PHE A 86 -14.24 13.84 6.72
N ASP A 87 -14.56 13.04 7.73
CA ASP A 87 -13.62 12.67 8.77
C ASP A 87 -13.03 11.30 8.41
N PHE A 88 -11.70 11.24 8.36
CA PHE A 88 -10.92 10.06 8.02
C PHE A 88 -10.32 9.48 9.29
N ILE A 89 -10.73 8.26 9.62
CA ILE A 89 -10.42 7.63 10.90
C ILE A 89 -9.51 6.44 10.64
N TRP A 90 -8.36 6.44 11.29
CA TRP A 90 -7.35 5.38 11.23
C TRP A 90 -7.05 4.87 12.63
N ASP A 91 -6.87 3.56 12.79
CA ASP A 91 -6.47 2.95 14.06
C ASP A 91 -5.02 3.28 14.47
N GLY A 92 -4.24 3.84 13.55
CA GLY A 92 -2.84 4.19 13.80
C GLY A 92 -1.88 3.01 13.62
N VAL A 93 -2.35 1.89 13.07
CA VAL A 93 -1.52 0.72 12.82
C VAL A 93 -1.46 0.36 11.34
N VAL A 94 -0.31 -0.19 10.95
CA VAL A 94 -0.11 -0.89 9.69
C VAL A 94 0.06 -2.36 10.07
N THR A 95 -0.80 -3.22 9.55
CA THR A 95 -0.78 -4.67 9.78
C THR A 95 -0.15 -5.38 8.58
N ASN A 96 0.11 -6.68 8.71
CA ASN A 96 0.45 -7.51 7.56
C ASN A 96 -0.81 -8.26 7.11
N SER A 97 -1.10 -8.25 5.81
CA SER A 97 -2.11 -9.11 5.21
C SER A 97 -1.63 -10.57 5.11
N GLU A 98 -2.52 -11.48 4.71
CA GLU A 98 -2.23 -12.93 4.58
C GLU A 98 -1.02 -13.26 3.67
N ASP A 99 -0.67 -12.35 2.76
CA ASP A 99 0.46 -12.44 1.83
C ASP A 99 1.72 -11.69 2.29
N ASN A 100 1.75 -11.21 3.55
CA ASN A 100 2.79 -10.37 4.15
C ASN A 100 2.96 -8.98 3.49
N SER A 101 1.93 -8.47 2.81
CA SER A 101 1.91 -7.09 2.36
C SER A 101 1.45 -6.15 3.49
N PRO A 102 2.00 -4.93 3.59
CA PRO A 102 1.48 -3.94 4.54
C PRO A 102 0.02 -3.62 4.24
N GLU A 103 -0.81 -3.56 5.26
CA GLU A 103 -2.24 -3.27 5.18
C GLU A 103 -2.61 -2.15 6.15
N VAL A 104 -3.46 -1.23 5.71
CA VAL A 104 -4.08 -0.20 6.55
C VAL A 104 -5.58 -0.17 6.34
N ASN A 105 -6.28 0.15 7.42
CA ASN A 105 -7.72 0.17 7.47
C ASN A 105 -8.21 1.58 7.82
N PHE A 106 -9.12 2.13 7.02
CA PHE A 106 -9.68 3.45 7.22
C PHE A 106 -11.20 3.43 7.27
N ILE A 107 -11.78 4.31 8.08
CA ILE A 107 -13.22 4.59 8.07
C ILE A 107 -13.42 6.04 7.66
N ILE A 108 -14.32 6.26 6.72
CA ILE A 108 -14.73 7.60 6.31
C ILE A 108 -16.11 7.90 6.90
N GLN A 109 -16.21 8.96 7.70
CA GLN A 109 -17.48 9.50 8.15
C GLN A 109 -17.80 10.79 7.40
N HIS A 110 -19.06 10.93 6.99
CA HIS A 110 -19.55 12.06 6.26
C HIS A 110 -20.52 12.87 7.13
N ASN A 111 -20.38 14.20 7.10
CA ASN A 111 -21.31 15.12 7.72
C ASN A 111 -21.75 16.16 6.69
N ALA A 112 -23.03 16.11 6.34
CA ALA A 112 -23.70 17.00 5.40
C ALA A 112 -24.12 18.34 6.03
N ASN A 113 -23.88 18.53 7.34
CA ASN A 113 -24.27 19.72 8.10
C ASN A 113 -25.76 20.08 7.97
N GLY A 114 -26.61 19.07 7.81
CA GLY A 114 -28.05 19.22 7.63
C GLY A 114 -28.48 19.71 6.24
N ASP A 115 -27.63 19.56 5.22
CA ASP A 115 -27.99 19.91 3.84
C ASP A 115 -29.19 19.09 3.35
N ALA A 116 -30.26 19.80 2.97
CA ALA A 116 -31.49 19.22 2.44
C ALA A 116 -31.56 19.27 0.89
N CYS A 117 -30.51 19.75 0.23
CA CYS A 117 -30.47 19.81 -1.22
C CYS A 117 -30.29 18.41 -1.83
N GLU A 118 -30.86 18.23 -3.02
CA GLU A 118 -31.01 16.91 -3.65
C GLU A 118 -30.08 16.72 -4.87
N ALA A 119 -29.04 17.55 -5.00
CA ALA A 119 -28.08 17.33 -6.08
C ALA A 119 -27.22 16.10 -5.75
N TRP A 120 -26.98 15.25 -6.76
CA TRP A 120 -26.04 14.14 -6.63
C TRP A 120 -24.64 14.64 -6.95
N ILE A 121 -23.82 14.78 -5.91
CA ILE A 121 -22.45 15.29 -5.99
C ILE A 121 -21.52 14.08 -6.06
N THR A 122 -20.55 14.15 -6.97
CA THR A 122 -19.42 13.21 -7.03
C THR A 122 -18.15 14.03 -6.95
N GLU A 123 -17.27 13.69 -6.02
CA GLU A 123 -16.00 14.38 -5.83
C GLU A 123 -14.89 13.43 -5.38
N VAL A 124 -13.66 13.92 -5.39
CA VAL A 124 -12.47 13.16 -5.03
C VAL A 124 -11.91 13.72 -3.74
N ILE A 125 -11.89 12.89 -2.70
CA ILE A 125 -11.16 13.13 -1.47
C ILE A 125 -9.70 12.73 -1.73
N ILE A 126 -8.76 13.62 -1.42
CA ILE A 126 -7.33 13.36 -1.58
C ILE A 126 -6.71 13.31 -0.19
N ILE A 127 -6.02 12.22 0.08
CA ILE A 127 -5.31 11.98 1.34
C ILE A 127 -3.83 11.84 1.02
N ASP A 128 -2.99 12.56 1.75
CA ASP A 128 -1.55 12.35 1.68
C ASP A 128 -1.19 11.25 2.69
N LEU A 129 -0.79 10.09 2.21
CA LEU A 129 -0.38 8.96 3.03
C LEU A 129 0.85 9.29 3.90
N THR A 130 1.61 10.35 3.58
CA THR A 130 2.68 10.84 4.46
C THR A 130 2.16 11.47 5.74
N ASP A 131 0.89 11.92 5.78
CA ASP A 131 0.25 12.40 7.02
C ASP A 131 0.09 11.27 8.05
N LEU A 132 0.10 10.01 7.60
CA LEU A 132 0.04 8.83 8.46
C LEU A 132 1.41 8.55 9.10
N SER A 133 2.50 8.81 8.37
CA SER A 133 3.87 8.70 8.86
C SER A 133 4.89 9.29 7.89
N ASP A 134 5.79 10.12 8.42
CA ASP A 134 6.88 10.78 7.69
C ASP A 134 7.90 9.79 7.07
N SER A 135 7.92 8.53 7.51
CA SER A 135 8.97 7.56 7.16
C SER A 135 8.57 6.51 6.12
N ILE A 136 7.38 6.61 5.52
CA ILE A 136 6.83 5.49 4.76
C ILE A 136 6.60 5.87 3.30
N TYR A 137 7.32 5.19 2.43
CA TYR A 137 7.09 5.19 0.99
C TYR A 137 6.32 3.91 0.66
N TYR A 138 5.10 4.06 0.13
CA TYR A 138 4.13 2.96 0.00
C TYR A 138 3.83 2.64 -1.47
N PRO A 139 4.73 2.01 -2.24
CA PRO A 139 4.37 1.56 -3.57
C PRO A 139 3.32 0.43 -3.50
N ASP A 140 3.38 -0.40 -2.45
CA ASP A 140 2.64 -1.68 -2.36
C ASP A 140 1.93 -1.83 -1.01
N ILE A 141 1.05 -0.88 -0.65
CA ILE A 141 0.19 -0.97 0.53
C ILE A 141 -1.21 -1.43 0.14
N ASN A 142 -1.72 -2.41 0.88
CA ASN A 142 -3.13 -2.76 0.88
C ASN A 142 -3.91 -1.75 1.73
N ILE A 143 -4.98 -1.22 1.19
CA ILE A 143 -5.79 -0.18 1.81
C ILE A 143 -7.24 -0.62 1.76
N ASP A 144 -7.81 -0.86 2.94
CA ASP A 144 -9.24 -1.05 3.13
C ASP A 144 -9.88 0.27 3.56
N ILE A 145 -10.95 0.65 2.87
CA ILE A 145 -11.75 1.82 3.20
C ILE A 145 -13.18 1.40 3.46
N TYR A 146 -13.66 1.71 4.65
CA TYR A 146 -15.01 1.44 5.09
C TYR A 146 -15.87 2.70 5.10
N ASN A 147 -17.10 2.56 4.62
CA ASN A 147 -18.10 3.62 4.72
C ASN A 147 -18.66 3.68 6.15
N GLY A 148 -18.50 4.83 6.82
CA GLY A 148 -19.00 5.07 8.17
C GLY A 148 -20.53 5.03 8.28
N GLY A 149 -21.25 5.31 7.19
CA GLY A 149 -22.72 5.33 7.14
C GLY A 149 -23.36 3.99 6.76
N SER A 150 -22.57 3.02 6.30
CA SER A 150 -23.08 1.76 5.76
C SER A 150 -22.10 0.61 6.02
N SER A 151 -22.53 -0.45 6.71
CA SER A 151 -21.72 -1.65 6.96
C SER A 151 -21.38 -2.43 5.68
N ASP A 152 -22.18 -2.26 4.64
CA ASP A 152 -22.12 -3.06 3.41
C ASP A 152 -21.34 -2.37 2.29
N ASP A 153 -20.86 -1.13 2.52
CA ASP A 153 -20.11 -0.35 1.55
C ASP A 153 -18.65 -0.21 2.00
N SER A 154 -17.74 -0.73 1.18
CA SER A 154 -16.30 -0.67 1.38
C SER A 154 -15.56 -0.74 0.05
N LEU A 155 -14.37 -0.16 0.00
CA LEU A 155 -13.43 -0.27 -1.10
C LEU A 155 -12.15 -0.91 -0.61
N TYR A 156 -11.55 -1.71 -1.49
CA TYR A 156 -10.23 -2.27 -1.30
C TYR A 156 -9.33 -1.77 -2.42
N TYR A 157 -8.18 -1.23 -2.06
CA TYR A 157 -7.08 -0.93 -2.96
C TYR A 157 -5.89 -1.78 -2.56
N GLY A 158 -5.49 -2.69 -3.43
CA GLY A 158 -4.44 -3.65 -3.17
C GLY A 158 -4.38 -4.64 -4.32
N GLY A 159 -3.31 -5.42 -4.40
CA GLY A 159 -3.09 -6.35 -5.52
C GLY A 159 -2.65 -5.66 -6.83
N GLY A 160 -2.22 -4.40 -6.77
CA GLY A 160 -1.56 -3.70 -7.86
C GLY A 160 -0.07 -3.94 -7.80
N CYS A 161 0.43 -4.81 -8.68
CA CYS A 161 1.86 -5.10 -8.84
C CYS A 161 2.49 -5.69 -7.59
N ASP A 162 2.34 -6.99 -7.43
CA ASP A 162 3.47 -7.84 -7.11
C ASP A 162 4.75 -7.28 -7.83
N PRO A 163 5.76 -6.82 -7.06
CA PRO A 163 7.05 -7.46 -7.10
C PRO A 163 7.21 -8.26 -5.81
N TYR A 164 6.31 -9.22 -5.61
CA TYR A 164 6.80 -10.59 -5.54
C TYR A 164 7.65 -10.83 -6.82
N VAL A 165 8.84 -10.23 -6.85
CA VAL A 165 9.97 -11.04 -7.22
C VAL A 165 10.02 -11.99 -6.03
N PRO A 166 9.46 -13.23 -6.08
CA PRO A 166 9.81 -14.21 -5.09
C PRO A 166 11.32 -14.28 -5.18
N PHE A 167 12.00 -13.63 -4.24
CA PHE A 167 13.43 -13.76 -4.16
C PHE A 167 13.61 -15.12 -3.49
N GLU A 168 13.68 -16.15 -4.32
CA GLU A 168 13.87 -17.50 -3.82
C GLU A 168 15.25 -17.55 -3.18
N ILE A 169 15.29 -17.89 -1.89
CA ILE A 169 16.53 -18.24 -1.23
C ILE A 169 16.87 -19.69 -1.58
N THR A 170 18.14 -19.95 -1.86
CA THR A 170 18.62 -21.33 -1.93
C THR A 170 18.85 -21.81 -0.51
N GLU A 171 17.97 -22.68 -0.03
CA GLU A 171 18.12 -23.27 1.30
C GLU A 171 19.41 -24.09 1.42
N SER A 172 20.10 -23.97 2.54
CA SER A 172 21.32 -24.71 2.80
C SER A 172 21.64 -24.83 4.28
N GLU A 173 22.12 -26.01 4.67
CA GLU A 173 22.73 -26.21 5.98
C GLU A 173 24.19 -25.72 6.04
N THR A 174 24.76 -25.30 4.91
CA THR A 174 26.15 -24.84 4.82
C THR A 174 26.24 -23.33 4.68
N CYS A 175 27.27 -22.71 5.26
CA CYS A 175 27.53 -21.27 5.17
C CYS A 175 27.97 -20.86 3.76
N ASN A 176 27.02 -20.50 2.89
CA ASN A 176 27.28 -20.15 1.49
C ASN A 176 26.60 -18.86 1.01
N MET A 177 25.69 -18.29 1.79
CA MET A 177 25.01 -17.02 1.48
C MET A 177 25.70 -15.88 2.22
N THR A 178 26.08 -14.82 1.51
CA THR A 178 26.68 -13.63 2.14
C THR A 178 25.61 -12.62 2.50
N VAL A 179 25.63 -12.16 3.75
CA VAL A 179 24.68 -11.20 4.29
C VAL A 179 25.38 -10.16 5.17
N VAL A 180 24.70 -9.05 5.42
CA VAL A 180 25.09 -8.02 6.39
C VAL A 180 24.08 -8.03 7.53
N ALA A 181 24.53 -8.09 8.78
CA ALA A 181 23.64 -7.88 9.91
C ALA A 181 23.26 -6.40 10.00
N GLU A 182 21.97 -6.09 9.95
CA GLU A 182 21.46 -4.73 9.99
C GLU A 182 20.33 -4.60 11.00
N ASN A 183 20.28 -3.46 11.67
CA ASN A 183 19.09 -3.11 12.44
C ASN A 183 18.04 -2.61 11.44
N VAL A 184 16.96 -3.35 11.31
CA VAL A 184 15.80 -2.88 10.57
C VAL A 184 15.06 -1.83 11.41
N ILE A 185 14.32 -0.94 10.73
CA ILE A 185 13.59 0.16 11.38
C ILE A 185 12.66 -0.42 12.47
N CYS A 186 12.08 -1.58 12.16
CA CYS A 186 11.27 -2.35 13.06
C CYS A 186 11.02 -3.75 12.49
N GLY A 187 10.84 -4.70 13.38
CA GLY A 187 10.71 -6.09 13.02
C GLY A 187 10.84 -6.92 14.28
N ASN A 188 10.08 -7.99 14.35
CA ASN A 188 10.21 -8.97 15.41
C ASN A 188 10.99 -10.16 14.89
N GLY A 189 11.96 -10.64 15.63
CA GLY A 189 12.78 -11.77 15.25
C GLY A 189 13.53 -12.30 16.45
N LEU A 190 14.27 -13.38 16.25
CA LEU A 190 15.13 -14.01 17.24
C LEU A 190 16.02 -13.01 17.98
N TRP A 191 16.47 -11.95 17.29
CA TRP A 191 17.27 -10.87 17.84
C TRP A 191 16.58 -9.51 17.68
N GLU A 192 15.28 -9.46 17.98
CA GLU A 192 14.45 -8.27 17.86
C GLU A 192 14.52 -7.70 16.43
N ASN A 193 14.98 -6.46 16.26
CA ASN A 193 15.10 -5.78 14.98
C ASN A 193 16.45 -6.03 14.26
N MET A 194 17.27 -6.96 14.72
CA MET A 194 18.55 -7.30 14.06
C MET A 194 18.35 -8.42 13.05
N TRP A 195 18.30 -8.07 11.76
CA TRP A 195 18.06 -8.99 10.65
C TRP A 195 19.27 -9.08 9.73
N PHE A 196 19.20 -9.91 8.70
CA PHE A 196 20.28 -10.06 7.71
C PHE A 196 19.86 -9.52 6.35
N ALA A 197 20.50 -8.45 5.89
CA ALA A 197 20.35 -7.96 4.52
C ALA A 197 21.17 -8.84 3.56
N ILE A 198 20.55 -9.33 2.50
CA ILE A 198 21.24 -10.03 1.42
C ILE A 198 22.04 -9.02 0.60
N GLU A 199 23.32 -9.28 0.35
CA GLU A 199 24.10 -8.42 -0.54
C GLU A 199 23.48 -8.45 -1.95
N ASN A 200 23.29 -7.26 -2.53
CA ASN A 200 22.61 -6.95 -3.80
C ASN A 200 21.10 -6.67 -3.66
N GLY A 201 20.78 -5.54 -3.01
CA GLY A 201 19.43 -4.99 -3.06
C GLY A 201 18.94 -4.77 -4.50
N GLU A 202 17.64 -4.85 -4.69
CA GLU A 202 17.03 -4.62 -6.00
C GLU A 202 16.79 -3.14 -6.25
N THR A 203 16.92 -2.76 -7.52
CA THR A 203 16.56 -1.43 -7.99
C THR A 203 15.32 -1.54 -8.86
N VAL A 204 14.20 -1.06 -8.35
CA VAL A 204 12.93 -1.03 -9.07
C VAL A 204 12.72 0.37 -9.63
N VAL A 205 12.29 0.43 -10.89
CA VAL A 205 11.91 1.69 -11.54
C VAL A 205 10.41 1.64 -11.77
N ASP A 206 9.67 2.58 -11.20
CA ASP A 206 8.22 2.67 -11.41
C ASP A 206 7.87 3.26 -12.78
N ASP A 207 6.59 3.21 -13.14
CA ASP A 207 6.07 3.77 -14.40
C ASP A 207 6.25 5.29 -14.51
N SER A 208 6.53 5.97 -13.39
CA SER A 208 6.86 7.40 -13.32
C SER A 208 8.37 7.68 -13.39
N SER A 209 9.19 6.66 -13.64
CA SER A 209 10.65 6.72 -13.68
C SER A 209 11.34 7.09 -12.36
N ASN A 210 10.66 6.93 -11.22
CA ASN A 210 11.32 6.99 -9.93
C ASN A 210 12.10 5.70 -9.69
N VAL A 211 13.22 5.81 -8.98
CA VAL A 211 14.15 4.70 -8.74
C VAL A 211 14.15 4.38 -7.24
N TYR A 212 13.76 3.16 -6.90
CA TYR A 212 13.76 2.65 -5.53
C TYR A 212 14.85 1.61 -5.39
N THR A 213 15.64 1.69 -4.33
CA THR A 213 16.60 0.66 -3.96
C THR A 213 16.23 0.14 -2.58
N PHE A 214 15.95 -1.15 -2.49
CA PHE A 214 15.69 -1.82 -1.21
C PHE A 214 16.55 -3.08 -1.11
N ASN A 215 16.89 -3.45 0.13
CA ASN A 215 17.53 -4.72 0.41
C ASN A 215 16.47 -5.78 0.62
N TYR A 216 16.80 -7.03 0.26
CA TYR A 216 16.07 -8.19 0.74
C TYR A 216 16.58 -8.59 2.11
N TYR A 217 15.65 -8.87 3.03
CA TYR A 217 16.00 -9.24 4.39
C TYR A 217 15.67 -10.71 4.69
N LEU A 218 16.48 -11.30 5.55
CA LEU A 218 16.17 -12.56 6.20
C LEU A 218 15.83 -12.25 7.65
N GLN A 219 14.60 -12.56 8.03
CA GLN A 219 14.09 -12.41 9.38
C GLN A 219 14.43 -13.69 10.16
N PRO A 220 15.40 -13.65 11.08
CA PRO A 220 15.79 -14.85 11.81
C PRO A 220 14.70 -15.17 12.83
N LEU A 221 14.07 -16.34 12.74
CA LEU A 221 13.09 -16.83 13.72
C LEU A 221 13.66 -17.91 14.64
N GLY A 222 14.73 -18.57 14.21
CA GLY A 222 15.36 -19.63 14.98
C GLY A 222 16.79 -19.92 14.57
N LEU A 223 17.46 -20.74 15.37
CA LEU A 223 18.81 -21.25 15.14
C LEU A 223 18.84 -22.77 15.16
N ASP A 224 19.79 -23.34 14.43
CA ASP A 224 20.29 -24.67 14.73
C ASP A 224 20.87 -24.74 16.15
N GLU A 225 20.73 -25.91 16.79
CA GLU A 225 21.18 -26.12 18.17
C GLU A 225 22.67 -25.81 18.36
N SER A 226 23.49 -26.06 17.33
CA SER A 226 24.93 -25.79 17.36
C SER A 226 25.29 -24.30 17.47
N LEU A 227 24.33 -23.41 17.19
CA LEU A 227 24.49 -21.96 17.21
C LEU A 227 23.88 -21.29 18.44
N GLN A 228 23.39 -22.06 19.42
CA GLN A 228 22.78 -21.50 20.63
C GLN A 228 23.71 -20.51 21.34
N GLY A 229 23.18 -19.32 21.64
CA GLY A 229 23.91 -18.22 22.28
C GLY A 229 24.67 -17.32 21.32
N PHE A 230 24.62 -17.56 20.00
CA PHE A 230 25.12 -16.62 19.01
C PHE A 230 24.24 -15.37 18.94
N THR A 231 24.87 -14.20 18.71
CA THR A 231 24.19 -12.93 18.44
C THR A 231 25.01 -12.16 17.41
N PRO A 232 24.41 -11.74 16.28
CA PRO A 232 25.12 -10.98 15.27
C PRO A 232 25.40 -9.55 15.75
N ILE A 233 26.39 -8.91 15.12
CA ILE A 233 26.80 -7.53 15.40
C ILE A 233 26.42 -6.68 14.19
N ALA A 234 25.64 -5.61 14.40
CA ALA A 234 25.24 -4.70 13.33
C ALA A 234 26.45 -4.21 12.51
N GLY A 235 26.27 -4.17 11.19
CA GLY A 235 27.27 -3.79 10.20
C GLY A 235 28.32 -4.86 9.89
N LYS A 236 28.30 -6.02 10.56
CA LYS A 236 29.20 -7.14 10.24
C LYS A 236 28.63 -7.99 9.13
N LYS A 237 29.56 -8.54 8.33
CA LYS A 237 29.24 -9.49 7.27
C LYS A 237 29.33 -10.91 7.78
N TYR A 238 28.43 -11.74 7.28
CA TYR A 238 28.38 -13.16 7.61
C TYR A 238 28.20 -13.99 6.35
N SER A 239 28.82 -15.17 6.34
CA SER A 239 28.40 -16.27 5.48
C SER A 239 27.46 -17.16 6.28
N ILE A 240 26.24 -17.38 5.78
CA ILE A 240 25.18 -18.13 6.47
C ILE A 240 24.62 -19.25 5.61
N GLY A 241 24.05 -20.25 6.27
CA GLY A 241 23.15 -21.24 5.69
C GLY A 241 21.79 -21.10 6.35
N VAL A 242 20.72 -21.13 5.57
CA VAL A 242 19.35 -20.89 6.04
C VAL A 242 18.37 -21.90 5.46
N VAL A 243 17.29 -22.15 6.18
CA VAL A 243 16.07 -22.79 5.67
C VAL A 243 14.89 -21.89 5.97
N THR A 244 13.84 -21.92 5.15
CA THR A 244 12.61 -21.17 5.41
C THR A 244 11.98 -21.65 6.71
N ALA A 245 11.53 -20.73 7.55
CA ALA A 245 10.89 -21.07 8.82
C ALA A 245 9.46 -21.59 8.58
N ASP A 246 9.10 -22.68 9.24
CA ASP A 246 7.71 -23.19 9.24
C ASP A 246 6.85 -22.27 10.14
N PRO A 247 5.78 -21.64 9.63
CA PRO A 247 4.91 -20.78 10.44
C PRO A 247 4.29 -21.49 11.63
N THR A 248 4.11 -22.82 11.57
CA THR A 248 3.57 -23.61 12.68
C THR A 248 4.58 -23.82 13.81
N GLU A 249 5.88 -23.67 13.55
CA GLU A 249 6.95 -23.73 14.57
C GLU A 249 7.11 -22.37 15.29
N TYR A 250 6.71 -21.27 14.66
CA TYR A 250 6.95 -19.89 15.11
C TYR A 250 5.70 -18.98 15.06
N PRO A 251 4.53 -19.41 15.58
CA PRO A 251 3.27 -18.67 15.42
C PRO A 251 3.31 -17.25 15.99
N GLU A 252 4.10 -17.01 17.04
CA GLU A 252 4.22 -15.71 17.69
C GLU A 252 4.82 -14.60 16.80
N TYR A 253 5.46 -14.95 15.69
CA TYR A 253 6.04 -13.97 14.77
C TYR A 253 5.14 -13.63 13.57
N TYR A 254 3.99 -14.31 13.44
CA TYR A 254 3.05 -14.10 12.35
C TYR A 254 1.77 -13.37 12.80
N ASP A 255 1.41 -13.46 14.08
CA ASP A 255 0.15 -12.89 14.62
C ASP A 255 0.33 -11.47 15.23
N ASP A 256 1.57 -10.99 15.41
CA ASP A 256 1.84 -9.68 16.00
C ASP A 256 1.92 -8.58 14.93
N VAL A 257 1.32 -7.41 15.20
CA VAL A 257 1.32 -6.22 14.31
C VAL A 257 2.77 -5.80 13.99
N ILE A 258 3.25 -6.14 12.80
CA ILE A 258 4.62 -5.88 12.36
C ILE A 258 4.73 -4.49 11.75
N CYS A 259 4.67 -3.50 12.63
CA CYS A 259 5.26 -2.18 12.45
C CYS A 259 4.70 -1.18 11.42
N MET A 260 4.68 0.09 11.85
CA MET A 260 4.45 1.30 11.05
C MET A 260 5.60 1.70 10.10
N ALA A 261 6.60 0.87 9.79
CA ALA A 261 7.67 1.26 8.87
C ALA A 261 8.16 0.05 8.06
N TYR A 262 8.03 0.15 6.74
CA TYR A 262 8.39 -0.92 5.82
C TYR A 262 9.91 -1.08 5.76
N VAL A 263 10.39 -2.29 5.99
CA VAL A 263 11.83 -2.60 6.02
C VAL A 263 12.33 -3.25 4.72
N GLY A 264 11.49 -3.33 3.68
CA GLY A 264 11.76 -4.10 2.48
C GLY A 264 11.21 -5.53 2.57
N PRO A 265 11.19 -6.29 1.47
CA PRO A 265 10.71 -7.67 1.49
C PRO A 265 11.61 -8.56 2.36
N SER A 266 10.99 -9.43 3.16
CA SER A 266 11.71 -10.33 4.06
C SER A 266 11.24 -11.77 3.98
N ILE A 267 12.16 -12.73 4.17
CA ILE A 267 11.84 -14.16 4.33
C ILE A 267 12.15 -14.60 5.76
N PRO A 268 11.15 -15.14 6.49
CA PRO A 268 11.37 -15.79 7.77
C PRO A 268 12.24 -17.03 7.62
N VAL A 269 13.33 -17.12 8.38
CA VAL A 269 14.30 -18.22 8.26
C VAL A 269 14.77 -18.77 9.60
N LYS A 270 15.17 -20.05 9.57
CA LYS A 270 15.99 -20.66 10.60
C LYS A 270 17.45 -20.67 10.13
N ILE A 271 18.36 -20.16 10.96
CA ILE A 271 19.79 -20.09 10.64
C ILE A 271 20.43 -21.44 10.97
N MET A 272 20.93 -22.13 9.94
CA MET A 272 21.53 -23.45 10.04
C MET A 272 23.06 -23.38 10.22
N CYS A 273 23.69 -22.35 9.67
CA CYS A 273 25.13 -22.11 9.76
C CYS A 273 25.39 -20.60 9.78
N ILE A 274 26.37 -20.14 10.54
CA ILE A 274 26.83 -18.74 10.50
C ILE A 274 28.34 -18.64 10.74
N THR A 275 29.02 -17.81 9.97
CA THR A 275 30.45 -17.49 10.15
C THR A 275 30.68 -16.03 9.79
N GLU A 276 31.28 -15.25 10.70
CA GLU A 276 31.69 -13.87 10.40
C GLU A 276 32.77 -13.88 9.32
N ILE A 277 32.65 -12.97 8.34
CA ILE A 277 33.63 -12.78 7.27
C ILE A 277 34.17 -11.36 7.28
N GLU A 278 35.41 -11.18 6.81
CA GLU A 278 36.13 -9.90 6.79
C GLU A 278 35.57 -8.88 5.78
#